data_AF-A0A2L0UEB4-F1
#
_entry.id   AF-A0A2L0UEB4-F1
#
_cell.length_a   1.000
_cell.length_b   1.000
_cell.length_c   1.000
_cell.angle_alpha   90.00
_cell.angle_beta   90.00
_cell.angle_gamma   90.00
#
_symmetry.space_group_name_H-M   'P 1'
#
loop_
_entity.id
_entity.type
_entity.pdbx_description
1 polymer ?
#
loop_
_entity_poly.entity_id
_entity_poly.type
_entity_poly.pdbx_seq_one_letter_code
_entity_poly.pdbx_strand_id
1 'polypeptide(L)' 'PTSNCLFWKLVGARSGGAEFFLAPAANCDEVTGNIPDGLTVVKVGTLEDAVDAVEALGAGGVPAGLPSC' A
#
# COMPACT_ATOMS: atom_id res chain seq x y z
N PRO A 1 5.89 -20.68 12.50
CA PRO A 1 6.58 -19.84 11.49
C PRO A 1 5.56 -18.97 10.74
N THR A 2 5.22 -17.81 11.31
CA THR A 2 4.34 -16.78 10.73
C THR A 2 5.04 -15.97 9.63
N SER A 3 5.93 -16.62 8.88
CA SER A 3 6.78 -15.97 7.89
C SER A 3 5.93 -15.61 6.66
N ASN A 4 5.64 -14.31 6.54
CA ASN A 4 5.19 -13.62 5.32
C ASN A 4 3.68 -13.60 4.98
N CYS A 5 2.78 -13.54 5.95
CA CYS A 5 1.35 -13.34 5.67
C CYS A 5 1.05 -12.04 4.90
N LEU A 6 1.82 -10.96 5.13
CA LEU A 6 1.59 -9.68 4.47
C LEU A 6 2.02 -9.67 3.00
N PHE A 7 3.10 -10.38 2.66
CA PHE A 7 3.51 -10.58 1.27
C PHE A 7 2.37 -11.18 0.42
N TRP A 8 1.66 -12.20 0.92
CA TRP A 8 0.55 -12.79 0.19
C TRP A 8 -0.64 -11.84 0.00
N LYS A 9 -0.82 -10.85 0.90
CA LYS A 9 -1.79 -9.78 0.68
C LYS A 9 -1.38 -8.86 -0.47
N LEU A 10 -0.09 -8.51 -0.58
CA LEU A 10 0.43 -7.69 -1.69
C LEU A 10 0.30 -8.42 -3.02
N VAL A 11 0.69 -9.71 -3.07
CA VAL A 11 0.55 -10.54 -4.27
C VAL A 11 -0.92 -10.67 -4.67
N GLY A 12 -1.80 -10.95 -3.71
CA GLY A 12 -3.24 -11.04 -3.95
C GLY A 12 -3.83 -9.74 -4.50
N ALA A 13 -3.46 -8.60 -3.91
CA ALA A 13 -3.89 -7.27 -4.37
C ALA A 13 -3.42 -7.00 -5.80
N ARG A 14 -2.15 -7.26 -6.10
CA ARG A 14 -1.62 -7.07 -7.45
C ARG A 14 -2.29 -8.00 -8.46
N SER A 15 -2.47 -9.27 -8.11
CA SER A 15 -3.19 -10.24 -8.94
C SER A 15 -4.65 -9.86 -9.19
N GLY A 16 -5.27 -9.13 -8.26
CA GLY A 16 -6.60 -8.55 -8.40
C GLY A 16 -6.65 -7.27 -9.25
N GLY A 17 -5.52 -6.82 -9.78
CA GLY A 17 -5.42 -5.63 -10.63
C GLY A 17 -5.23 -4.33 -9.86
N ALA A 18 -4.97 -4.37 -8.55
CA ALA A 18 -4.68 -3.16 -7.80
C ALA A 18 -3.34 -2.53 -8.25
N GLU A 19 -3.36 -1.21 -8.40
CA GLU A 19 -2.17 -0.38 -8.63
C GLU A 19 -1.62 0.19 -7.32
N PHE A 20 -2.49 0.32 -6.30
CA PHE A 20 -2.17 0.89 -5.00
C PHE A 20 -2.56 -0.07 -3.87
N PHE A 21 -1.76 -0.09 -2.81
CA PHE A 21 -2.03 -0.80 -1.58
C PHE A 21 -1.78 0.13 -0.39
N LEU A 22 -2.78 0.33 0.48
CA LEU A 22 -2.61 1.14 1.69
C LEU A 22 -2.11 0.24 2.81
N ALA A 23 -0.92 0.54 3.32
CA ALA A 23 -0.30 -0.16 4.44
C ALA A 23 -0.27 0.74 5.69
N PRO A 24 -0.71 0.24 6.86
CA PRO A 24 -0.48 0.93 8.11
C PRO A 24 1.01 1.17 8.33
N ALA A 25 1.37 2.32 8.88
CA ALA A 25 2.75 2.70 9.16
C ALA A 25 3.54 1.65 9.94
N ALA A 26 2.87 0.95 10.87
CA ALA A 26 3.46 -0.11 11.69
C ALA A 26 3.81 -1.39 10.90
N ASN A 27 3.30 -1.55 9.68
CA ASN A 27 3.54 -2.71 8.82
C ASN A 27 4.55 -2.41 7.69
N CYS A 28 5.13 -1.20 7.60
CA CYS A 28 6.07 -0.89 6.52
C CYS A 28 7.27 -1.85 6.50
N ASP A 29 7.82 -2.20 7.67
CA ASP A 29 8.97 -3.11 7.77
C ASP A 29 8.67 -4.53 7.24
N GLU A 30 7.41 -4.92 7.18
CA GLU A 30 6.97 -6.23 6.65
C GLU A 30 6.75 -6.21 5.13
N VAL A 31 6.48 -5.04 4.53
CA VAL A 31 6.23 -4.91 3.08
C VAL A 31 7.46 -4.47 2.29
N THR A 32 8.33 -3.65 2.88
CA THR A 32 9.51 -3.11 2.19
C THR A 32 10.40 -4.26 1.73
N GLY A 33 10.81 -4.22 0.46
CA GLY A 33 11.58 -5.29 -0.20
C GLY A 33 10.74 -6.48 -0.72
N ASN A 34 9.43 -6.52 -0.43
CA ASN A 34 8.51 -7.57 -0.86
C ASN A 34 7.38 -7.06 -1.77
N ILE A 35 7.46 -5.80 -2.22
CA ILE A 35 6.44 -5.16 -3.06
C ILE A 35 6.52 -5.73 -4.49
N PRO A 36 5.44 -6.33 -5.03
CA PRO A 36 5.41 -6.80 -6.41
C PRO A 36 5.52 -5.64 -7.41
N ASP A 37 6.12 -5.90 -8.57
CA ASP A 37 6.21 -4.92 -9.65
C ASP A 37 4.82 -4.40 -10.06
N GLY A 38 4.75 -3.08 -10.26
CA GLY A 38 3.52 -2.40 -10.64
C GLY A 38 2.51 -2.22 -9.50
N LEU A 39 2.89 -2.51 -8.24
CA LEU A 39 2.12 -2.16 -7.05
C LEU A 39 2.83 -1.03 -6.29
N THR A 40 2.12 0.05 -5.99
CA THR A 40 2.61 1.12 -5.12
C THR A 40 2.04 0.94 -3.72
N VAL A 41 2.90 0.95 -2.69
CA VAL A 41 2.44 0.87 -1.29
C VAL A 41 2.42 2.25 -0.65
N VAL A 42 1.22 2.73 -0.33
CA VAL A 42 0.98 4.00 0.35
C VAL A 42 0.95 3.77 1.85
N LYS A 43 1.78 4.50 2.59
CA LYS A 43 1.83 4.47 4.05
C LYS A 43 0.71 5.33 4.63
N VAL A 44 -0.06 4.79 5.57
CA VAL A 44 -1.13 5.52 6.29
C VAL A 44 -0.97 5.37 7.81
N GLY A 45 -1.23 6.43 8.58
CA GLY A 45 -1.14 6.44 10.04
C GLY A 45 -2.49 6.29 10.73
N THR A 46 -3.54 6.88 10.16
CA THR A 46 -4.90 6.90 10.69
C THR A 46 -5.93 6.44 9.64
N LEU A 47 -7.20 6.34 10.04
CA LEU A 47 -8.29 6.08 9.10
C LEU A 47 -8.51 7.29 8.18
N GLU A 48 -8.40 8.50 8.73
CA GLU A 48 -8.52 9.75 7.99
C GLU A 48 -7.45 9.83 6.90
N ASP A 49 -6.20 9.52 7.21
CA ASP A 49 -5.12 9.45 6.21
C ASP A 49 -5.44 8.47 5.06
N ALA A 50 -6.09 7.35 5.39
CA ALA A 50 -6.46 6.34 4.42
C ALA A 50 -7.60 6.80 3.50
N VAL A 51 -8.59 7.51 4.05
CA VAL A 51 -9.68 8.12 3.25
C VAL A 51 -9.11 9.18 2.32
N ASP A 52 -8.30 10.10 2.84
CA ASP A 52 -7.67 11.17 2.07
C ASP A 52 -6.80 10.61 0.93
N ALA A 53 -6.04 9.55 1.19
CA ALA A 53 -5.25 8.86 0.18
C ALA A 53 -6.12 8.25 -0.93
N VAL A 54 -7.24 7.59 -0.59
CA VAL A 54 -8.15 7.01 -1.57
C VAL A 54 -8.81 8.08 -2.43
N GLU A 55 -9.25 9.19 -1.84
CA GLU A 55 -9.85 10.31 -2.57
C GLU A 55 -8.85 10.96 -3.52
N ALA A 56 -7.62 11.21 -3.05
CA ALA A 56 -6.56 11.78 -3.87
C ALA A 56 -6.22 10.88 -5.06
N LEU A 57 -6.05 9.57 -4.84
CA LEU A 57 -5.77 8.60 -5.90
C LEU A 57 -6.94 8.51 -6.90
N GLY A 58 -8.18 8.50 -6.41
CA GLY A 58 -9.39 8.47 -7.25
C GLY A 58 -9.59 9.71 -8.11
N ALA A 59 -9.10 10.88 -7.65
CA ALA A 59 -9.13 12.13 -8.40
C ALA A 59 -8.03 12.23 -9.48
N GLY A 60 -7.21 11.19 -9.68
CA GLY A 60 -6.04 11.23 -10.55
C GLY A 60 -4.84 11.94 -9.93
N GLY A 61 -4.83 12.09 -8.61
CA GLY A 61 -3.72 12.65 -7.84
C GLY A 61 -2.45 11.84 -8.05
N VAL A 62 -1.32 12.55 -8.16
CA VAL A 62 -0.01 11.93 -8.34
C VAL A 62 0.44 11.29 -7.02
N PRO A 63 0.89 10.02 -7.01
CA PRO A 63 1.39 9.36 -5.80
C PRO A 63 2.57 10.07 -5.13
N ALA A 64 3.26 10.97 -5.84
CA ALA A 64 4.48 11.65 -5.39
C ALA A 64 4.31 12.51 -4.13
N GLY A 65 3.08 12.86 -3.73
CA GLY A 65 2.79 13.56 -2.48
C GLY A 65 2.43 12.64 -1.31
N LEU A 66 2.18 11.36 -1.56
CA LEU A 66 1.80 10.39 -0.54
C LEU A 66 3.05 9.69 0.01
N PRO A 67 3.20 9.58 1.34
CA PRO A 67 4.30 8.83 1.92
C PRO A 67 4.21 7.36 1.50
N SER A 68 5.32 6.77 1.08
CA SER A 68 5.40 5.35 0.74
C SER A 68 6.09 4.56 1.85
N CYS A 69 5.79 3.26 1.89
CA CYS A 69 6.78 2.28 2.34
C CYS A 69 7.72 1.94 1.15
#